data_AF-A0A933RED0-F1
#
_entry.id   AF-A0A933RED0-F1
#
_cell.length_a   1.000
_cell.length_b   1.000
_cell.length_c   1.000
_cell.angle_alpha   90.00
_cell.angle_beta   90.00
_cell.angle_gamma   90.00
#
_symmetry.space_group_name_H-M   'P 1'
#
loop_
_entity.id
_entity.type
_entity.pdbx_description
1 polymer ?
#
loop_
_entity_poly.entity_id
_entity_poly.type
_entity_poly.pdbx_seq_one_letter_code
_entity_poly.pdbx_strand_id
1 'polypeptide(L)'
;MRLSNLLLPTERQPPADAEALSHKLLVRAGMVRQLGTGLWTWLPAGWRVHRRIEQIVREEMNAVGGQELLMPVMQPRELWERTGRANIDELFKLQDRKGSD
;
A
#
# COMPACT_ATOMS: atom_id res chain seq x y z
N MET A 1 -21.08 -8.55 10.08
CA MET A 1 -21.42 -8.05 8.73
C MET A 1 -21.99 -9.21 7.95
N ARG A 2 -23.15 -9.06 7.29
CA ARG A 2 -23.73 -10.13 6.46
C ARG A 2 -23.04 -10.16 5.10
N LEU A 3 -22.82 -11.35 4.53
CA LEU A 3 -22.14 -11.49 3.23
C LEU A 3 -22.88 -10.78 2.10
N SER A 4 -24.22 -10.77 2.15
CA SER A 4 -25.09 -10.07 1.19
C SER A 4 -24.81 -8.57 1.04
N ASN A 5 -24.16 -7.95 2.05
CA ASN A 5 -23.90 -6.51 2.10
C ASN A 5 -22.39 -6.21 1.98
N LEU A 6 -21.56 -7.22 1.72
CA LEU A 6 -20.11 -7.08 1.64
C LEU A 6 -19.66 -7.16 0.18
N LEU A 7 -18.85 -6.19 -0.26
CA LEU A 7 -18.11 -6.33 -1.51
C LEU A 7 -17.01 -7.38 -1.31
N LEU A 8 -17.28 -8.61 -1.74
CA LEU A 8 -16.36 -9.74 -1.71
C LEU A 8 -16.40 -10.51 -3.05
N PRO A 9 -15.77 -9.98 -4.11
CA PRO A 9 -15.79 -10.59 -5.44
C PRO A 9 -14.79 -11.73 -5.50
N THR A 10 -15.19 -12.93 -5.06
CA THR A 10 -14.33 -14.11 -5.11
C THR A 10 -14.21 -14.64 -6.54
N GLU A 11 -13.00 -15.05 -6.95
CA GLU A 11 -12.74 -15.59 -8.29
C GLU A 11 -12.49 -17.11 -8.25
N ARG A 12 -13.10 -17.83 -9.21
CA ARG A 12 -12.91 -19.28 -9.33
C ARG A 12 -11.49 -19.62 -9.74
N GLN A 13 -10.93 -18.88 -10.69
CA GLN A 13 -9.59 -19.07 -11.24
C GLN A 13 -8.69 -17.91 -10.83
N PRO A 14 -7.39 -18.15 -10.55
CA PRO A 14 -6.45 -17.07 -10.30
C PRO A 14 -6.15 -16.28 -11.59
N PRO A 15 -5.59 -15.06 -11.48
CA PRO A 15 -5.02 -14.35 -12.64
C PRO A 15 -3.97 -15.20 -13.33
N ALA A 16 -3.93 -15.16 -14.66
CA ALA A 16 -3.00 -15.96 -15.46
C ALA A 16 -1.54 -15.52 -15.28
N ASP A 17 -1.31 -14.26 -14.95
CA ASP A 17 -0.03 -13.60 -14.74
C ASP A 17 0.45 -13.65 -13.28
N ALA A 18 -0.37 -14.12 -12.35
CA ALA A 18 0.03 -14.29 -10.96
C ALA A 18 0.95 -15.51 -10.83
N GLU A 19 2.22 -15.32 -10.45
CA GLU A 19 3.13 -16.44 -10.17
C GLU A 19 3.02 -16.90 -8.72
N ALA A 20 3.17 -15.97 -7.77
CA ALA A 20 3.19 -16.25 -6.34
C ALA A 20 1.84 -16.77 -5.81
N LEU A 21 1.89 -17.82 -4.98
CA LEU A 21 0.69 -18.42 -4.39
C LEU A 21 -0.10 -17.43 -3.53
N SER A 22 0.57 -16.59 -2.75
CA SER A 22 -0.06 -15.55 -1.95
C SER A 22 -0.86 -14.57 -2.81
N HIS A 23 -0.29 -14.13 -3.93
CA HIS A 23 -0.96 -13.25 -4.89
C HIS A 23 -2.21 -13.94 -5.48
N LYS A 24 -2.08 -15.19 -5.96
CA LYS A 24 -3.21 -15.99 -6.47
C LYS A 24 -4.35 -16.06 -5.45
N LEU A 25 -4.03 -16.31 -4.18
CA LEU A 25 -5.02 -16.44 -3.12
C LEU A 25 -5.68 -15.10 -2.76
N LEU A 26 -4.92 -14.01 -2.67
CA LEU A 26 -5.46 -12.69 -2.35
C LEU A 26 -6.47 -12.21 -3.38
N VAL A 27 -6.20 -12.45 -4.68
CA VAL A 27 -7.15 -12.11 -5.74
C VAL A 27 -8.38 -13.01 -5.68
N ARG A 28 -8.19 -14.33 -5.60
CA ARG A 28 -9.32 -15.28 -5.56
C ARG A 28 -10.24 -15.10 -4.36
N ALA A 29 -9.69 -14.70 -3.21
CA ALA A 29 -10.46 -14.42 -2.02
C ALA A 29 -11.18 -13.06 -2.06
N GLY A 30 -11.04 -12.27 -3.14
CA GLY A 30 -11.62 -10.94 -3.24
C GLY A 30 -11.02 -9.96 -2.23
N MET A 31 -9.73 -10.10 -1.90
CA MET A 31 -9.03 -9.25 -0.92
C MET A 31 -8.29 -8.08 -1.56
N VAL A 32 -7.82 -8.24 -2.80
CA VAL A 32 -7.14 -7.19 -3.57
C VAL A 32 -7.60 -7.16 -5.02
N ARG A 33 -7.41 -6.03 -5.68
CA ARG A 33 -7.61 -5.88 -7.13
C ARG A 33 -6.48 -5.05 -7.73
N GLN A 34 -5.92 -5.51 -8.86
CA GLN A 34 -4.86 -4.77 -9.54
C GLN A 34 -5.43 -3.51 -10.20
N LEU A 35 -4.73 -2.39 -10.03
CA LEU A 35 -4.98 -1.12 -10.74
C LEU A 35 -3.97 -0.92 -11.87
N GLY A 36 -2.72 -1.32 -11.66
CA GLY A 36 -1.63 -1.28 -12.61
C GLY A 36 -0.45 -2.13 -12.14
N THR A 37 0.65 -2.17 -12.89
CA THR A 37 1.85 -2.91 -12.48
C THR A 37 2.36 -2.40 -11.14
N GLY A 38 2.39 -3.27 -10.12
CA GLY A 38 2.79 -2.91 -8.75
C GLY A 38 1.77 -2.08 -7.96
N LEU A 39 0.60 -1.76 -8.54
CA LEU A 39 -0.43 -0.93 -7.91
C LEU A 39 -1.68 -1.75 -7.61
N TRP A 40 -2.06 -1.81 -6.34
CA TRP A 40 -3.15 -2.66 -5.84
C TRP A 40 -4.17 -1.87 -5.01
N THR A 41 -5.44 -2.18 -5.22
CA THR A 41 -6.54 -1.74 -4.37
C THR A 41 -6.83 -2.81 -3.33
N TRP A 42 -6.84 -2.45 -2.05
CA TRP A 42 -7.33 -3.32 -0.98
C TRP A 42 -8.86 -3.31 -0.95
N LEU A 43 -9.47 -4.48 -1.13
CA LEU A 43 -10.92 -4.67 -1.02
C LEU A 43 -11.31 -4.84 0.46
N PRO A 44 -12.59 -4.71 0.84
CA PRO A 44 -12.99 -4.66 2.25
C PRO A 44 -12.48 -5.80 3.13
N ALA A 45 -12.42 -7.03 2.64
CA ALA A 45 -11.85 -8.15 3.39
C ALA A 45 -10.34 -8.01 3.62
N GLY A 46 -9.59 -7.66 2.56
CA GLY A 46 -8.15 -7.40 2.65
C GLY A 46 -7.82 -6.20 3.53
N TRP A 47 -8.60 -5.12 3.42
CA TRP A 47 -8.44 -3.92 4.24
C TRP A 47 -8.62 -4.20 5.74
N ARG A 48 -9.57 -5.07 6.12
CA ARG A 48 -9.72 -5.48 7.53
C ARG A 48 -8.48 -6.20 8.07
N VAL A 49 -7.85 -7.04 7.26
CA VAL A 49 -6.60 -7.72 7.64
C VAL A 49 -5.45 -6.73 7.72
N HIS A 50 -5.32 -5.85 6.73
CA HIS A 50 -4.32 -4.78 6.72
C HIS A 50 -4.39 -3.94 8.01
N ARG A 51 -5.59 -3.50 8.41
CA ARG A 51 -5.81 -2.72 9.64
C ARG A 51 -5.46 -3.48 10.92
N ARG A 52 -5.65 -4.80 10.95
CA ARG A 52 -5.23 -5.62 12.09
C ARG A 52 -3.71 -5.70 12.21
N ILE A 53 -3.03 -5.85 11.08
CA ILE A 53 -1.55 -5.85 11.04
C ILE A 53 -1.03 -4.50 11.50
N GLU A 54 -1.56 -3.40 10.95
CA GLU A 54 -1.22 -2.03 11.35
C GLU A 54 -1.39 -1.84 12.86
N GLN A 55 -2.49 -2.35 13.44
CA GLN A 55 -2.76 -2.23 14.86
C GLN A 55 -1.74 -2.96 15.72
N ILE A 56 -1.35 -4.18 15.36
CA ILE A 56 -0.31 -4.94 16.08
C ILE A 56 1.02 -4.16 16.04
N VAL A 57 1.43 -3.67 14.86
CA VAL A 57 2.66 -2.88 14.73
C VAL A 57 2.60 -1.64 15.62
N ARG A 58 1.48 -0.91 15.63
CA ARG A 58 1.27 0.26 16.48
C ARG A 58 1.39 -0.08 17.97
N GLU A 59 0.76 -1.17 18.41
CA GLU A 59 0.81 -1.61 19.80
C GLU A 59 2.24 -1.91 20.26
N GLU A 60 3.00 -2.65 19.45
CA GLU A 60 4.40 -2.97 19.75
C GLU A 60 5.30 -1.72 19.76
N MET A 61 5.12 -0.81 18.79
CA MET A 61 5.88 0.44 18.74
C MET A 61 5.58 1.33 19.94
N ASN A 62 4.32 1.42 20.37
CA ASN A 62 3.93 2.18 21.56
C ASN A 62 4.52 1.56 22.84
N ALA A 63 4.57 0.23 22.93
CA ALA A 63 5.13 -0.47 24.08
C ALA A 63 6.63 -0.15 24.32
N VAL A 64 7.37 0.19 23.25
CA VAL A 64 8.78 0.63 23.33
C VAL A 64 8.94 2.15 23.34
N GLY A 65 7.86 2.91 23.52
CA GLY A 65 7.88 4.38 23.63
C GLY A 65 7.91 5.14 22.30
N GLY A 66 7.57 4.48 21.19
CA GLY A 66 7.41 5.12 19.88
C GLY A 66 6.29 6.17 19.88
N GLN A 67 6.48 7.24 19.10
CA GLN A 67 5.46 8.27 18.87
C GLN A 67 5.08 8.28 17.39
N GLU A 68 3.82 7.97 17.09
CA GLU A 68 3.32 7.92 15.72
C GLU A 68 2.99 9.31 15.18
N LEU A 69 3.41 9.60 13.95
CA LEU A 69 3.04 10.78 13.19
C LEU A 69 2.80 10.43 11.71
N LEU A 70 2.06 11.28 11.00
CA LEU A 70 1.82 11.15 9.56
C LEU A 70 2.52 12.28 8.81
N MET A 71 3.44 11.93 7.91
CA MET A 71 4.13 12.87 7.03
C MET A 71 3.51 12.90 5.63
N PRO A 72 3.65 14.00 4.87
CA PRO A 72 3.20 14.05 3.48
C PRO A 72 3.99 13.05 2.61
N VAL A 73 3.28 12.42 1.67
CA VAL A 73 3.89 11.46 0.72
C VAL A 73 4.76 12.19 -0.33
N MET A 74 4.31 13.37 -0.78
CA MET A 74 5.11 14.25 -1.64
C MET A 74 6.00 15.14 -0.78
N GLN A 75 7.27 15.28 -1.16
CA GLN A 75 8.27 16.01 -0.42
C GLN A 75 9.06 16.93 -1.37
N PRO A 76 9.42 18.16 -0.95
CA PRO A 76 10.26 19.04 -1.75
C PRO A 76 11.62 18.40 -2.05
N ARG A 77 12.11 18.57 -3.28
CA ARG A 77 13.40 18.01 -3.71
C ARG A 77 14.59 18.45 -2.84
N GLU A 78 14.58 19.69 -2.34
CA GLU A 78 15.66 20.26 -1.52
C GLU A 78 16.01 19.37 -0.32
N LEU A 79 15.01 18.74 0.33
CA LEU A 79 15.24 17.85 1.47
C LEU A 79 16.07 16.61 1.10
N TRP A 80 15.88 16.09 -0.12
CA TRP A 80 16.62 14.95 -0.63
C TRP A 80 18.05 15.33 -1.03
N GLU A 81 18.22 16.49 -1.65
CA GLU A 81 19.51 17.05 -2.06
C GLU A 81 20.42 17.29 -0.86
N ARG A 82 19.89 17.85 0.23
CA ARG A 82 20.62 18.05 1.50
C ARG A 82 21.25 16.77 2.05
N THR A 83 20.68 15.61 1.74
CA THR A 83 21.19 14.29 2.16
C THR A 83 21.98 13.57 1.08
N GLY A 84 22.12 14.14 -0.12
CA GLY A 84 22.77 13.52 -1.27
C GLY A 84 21.96 12.39 -1.93
N ARG A 85 20.67 12.22 -1.60
CA ARG A 85 19.83 11.09 -2.03
C ARG A 85 18.91 11.39 -3.22
N ALA A 86 18.95 12.61 -3.76
CA ALA A 86 18.06 13.03 -4.84
C ALA A 86 18.24 12.25 -6.17
N ASN A 87 19.38 11.60 -6.37
CA ASN A 87 19.74 10.91 -7.60
C ASN A 87 19.57 9.38 -7.55
N ILE A 88 18.85 8.84 -6.55
CA ILE A 88 18.46 7.42 -6.55
C ILE A 88 17.50 7.17 -7.72
N ASP A 89 17.69 6.06 -8.44
CA ASP A 89 16.93 5.72 -9.65
C ASP A 89 15.49 5.31 -9.35
N GLU A 90 15.27 4.62 -8.22
CA GLU A 90 13.96 4.18 -7.76
C GLU A 90 13.10 5.33 -7.18
N LEU A 91 13.69 6.52 -6.97
CA LEU A 91 12.97 7.67 -6.43
C LEU A 91 11.99 8.21 -7.48
N PHE A 92 10.69 8.10 -7.20
CA PHE A 92 9.66 8.71 -8.01
C PHE A 92 9.75 10.24 -7.92
N LYS A 93 9.98 10.90 -9.05
CA LYS A 93 10.14 12.35 -9.17
C LYS A 93 9.02 12.90 -10.04
N LEU A 94 8.42 13.99 -9.61
CA LEU A 94 7.45 14.74 -10.39
C LEU A 94 7.77 16.22 -10.30
N GLN A 95 7.32 17.00 -11.29
CA GLN A 95 7.37 18.44 -11.25
C GLN A 95 5.93 18.96 -11.19
N ASP A 96 5.68 19.90 -10.29
CA ASP A 96 4.37 20.53 -10.19
C ASP A 96 4.11 21.48 -11.37
N ARG A 97 2.87 21.97 -11.50
CA ARG A 97 2.48 22.86 -12.60
C ARG A 97 3.21 24.22 -12.61
N LYS A 98 3.91 24.58 -11.53
CA LYS A 98 4.68 25.82 -11.40
C LYS A 98 6.17 25.60 -11.69
N GLY A 99 6.57 24.38 -12.03
CA GLY A 99 7.98 24.03 -12.26
C GLY A 99 8.76 23.76 -10.97
N SER A 100 8.08 23.51 -9.84
CA SER A 100 8.73 23.12 -8.60
C SER A 100 8.86 21.60 -8.53
N ASP A 101 10.05 21.14 -8.14
CA ASP A 101 10.40 19.72 -7.95
C ASP A 101 10.28 19.28 -6.48
#